data_AF-A0A2S0KP77-F1
#
_entry.id   AF-A0A2S0KP77-F1
#
_cell.length_a   1.000
_cell.length_b   1.000
_cell.length_c   1.000
_cell.angle_alpha   90.00
_cell.angle_beta   90.00
_cell.angle_gamma   90.00
#
_symmetry.space_group_name_H-M   'P 1'
#
loop_
_entity.id
_entity.type
_entity.pdbx_description
1 polymer ?
#
loop_
_entity_poly.entity_id
_entity_poly.type
_entity_poly.pdbx_seq_one_letter_code
_entity_poly.pdbx_strand_id
1 'polypeptide(L)'
;MELKLRPYQRDLIKKTHSSLVKGHQRPLVVLPTGGGKTAVFAWMSAQTQKKGNTVWFLVHRRELKQQAIDTFKKFDIPINTIHIDMVSQWKKLPKPDLIVFDEAHHATARTWEKIVEAYPDTHIIGLTATPTRLSGQPLGTVFDHLVLGVTTRQLINLGYLSDYDYIAPKVKFNTSDLKVVRGDFDRKQVEATMRDNVIYGQVLEEYKKHANGKQAIYFCATVKHSEETAEYFKNNGIEAVHFDGNTPKKERDEIIQKFRNNEIQILCNVDLIGEGFDMPNCDVVGMLRPTKSLTIFLQQAGRALRPREGKTAVIIDHVGNIDRHGLPEDQRNWSLKEKVKSKGRKIDKDGNYNIRICQDCYAAYESTLKTCPVCGEIYETTARELEVQRNIMLEKIDKEKRRKKQLYYWSSEAIDNAETYSEFMAIAKARGYKKGWAYHQCVNRGIWVPY
;
A
#
# COMPACT_ATOMS: atom_id res chain seq x y z
N MET A 1 18.73 24.27 -7.76
CA MET A 1 19.59 23.50 -6.83
C MET A 1 20.07 22.28 -7.58
N GLU A 2 21.38 22.01 -7.63
CA GLU A 2 21.90 20.86 -8.38
C GLU A 2 21.40 19.52 -7.79
N LEU A 3 20.92 18.63 -8.66
CA LEU A 3 20.37 17.34 -8.27
C LEU A 3 21.47 16.38 -7.77
N LYS A 4 21.64 16.31 -6.45
CA LYS A 4 22.56 15.36 -5.81
C LYS A 4 21.85 14.05 -5.44
N LEU A 5 22.17 12.99 -6.18
CA LEU A 5 21.64 11.65 -5.91
C LEU A 5 22.27 11.03 -4.65
N ARG A 6 21.41 10.38 -3.83
CA ARG A 6 21.79 9.58 -2.66
C ARG A 6 22.46 8.27 -3.10
N PRO A 7 23.27 7.61 -2.23
CA PRO A 7 23.99 6.38 -2.60
C PRO A 7 23.08 5.27 -3.15
N TYR A 8 21.95 5.00 -2.50
CA TYR A 8 21.00 3.98 -2.96
C TYR A 8 20.30 4.35 -4.29
N GLN A 9 20.16 5.64 -4.59
CA GLN A 9 19.59 6.11 -5.85
C GLN A 9 20.59 5.88 -7.00
N ARG A 10 21.88 6.12 -6.75
CA ARG A 10 22.95 5.81 -7.70
C ARG A 10 23.07 4.30 -7.95
N ASP A 11 22.98 3.48 -6.90
CA ASP A 11 22.94 2.02 -7.03
C ASP A 11 21.75 1.56 -7.88
N LEU A 12 20.57 2.10 -7.62
CA LEU A 12 19.37 1.80 -8.42
C LEU A 12 19.56 2.14 -9.90
N ILE A 13 20.12 3.32 -10.21
CA ILE A 13 20.43 3.73 -11.59
C ILE A 13 21.42 2.77 -12.24
N LYS A 14 22.49 2.37 -11.53
CA LYS A 14 23.47 1.40 -12.04
C LYS A 14 22.82 0.05 -12.35
N LYS A 15 21.93 -0.44 -11.47
CA LYS A 15 21.17 -1.68 -11.69
C LYS A 15 20.23 -1.57 -12.90
N THR A 16 19.54 -0.45 -13.05
CA THR A 16 18.68 -0.20 -14.22
C THR A 16 19.50 -0.13 -15.51
N HIS A 17 20.63 0.57 -15.50
CA HIS A 17 21.54 0.60 -16.65
C HIS A 17 22.08 -0.80 -16.99
N SER A 18 22.50 -1.58 -15.99
CA SER A 18 22.94 -2.96 -16.19
C SER A 18 21.84 -3.83 -16.80
N SER A 19 20.59 -3.63 -16.41
CA SER A 19 19.44 -4.31 -17.02
C SER A 19 19.34 -4.02 -18.52
N LEU A 20 19.45 -2.75 -18.92
CA LEU A 20 19.38 -2.33 -20.32
C LEU A 20 20.55 -2.91 -21.14
N VAL A 21 21.77 -2.86 -20.59
CA VAL A 21 22.97 -3.43 -21.23
C VAL A 21 22.86 -4.95 -21.44
N LYS A 22 22.14 -5.66 -20.57
CA LYS A 22 21.87 -7.11 -20.69
C LYS A 22 20.81 -7.44 -21.75
N GLY A 23 20.28 -6.45 -22.47
CA GLY A 23 19.31 -6.63 -23.54
C GLY A 23 17.84 -6.58 -23.11
N HIS A 24 17.56 -6.24 -21.84
CA HIS A 24 16.18 -5.99 -21.40
C HIS A 24 15.71 -4.64 -21.94
N GLN A 25 14.57 -4.64 -22.64
CA GLN A 25 14.00 -3.46 -23.27
C GLN A 25 13.11 -2.67 -22.30
N ARG A 26 12.47 -3.37 -21.36
CA ARG A 26 11.38 -2.82 -20.54
C ARG A 26 11.54 -3.12 -19.05
N PRO A 27 12.61 -2.62 -18.39
CA PRO A 27 12.77 -2.83 -16.95
C PRO A 27 11.70 -2.10 -16.11
N LEU A 28 11.13 -2.81 -15.13
CA LEU A 28 10.31 -2.25 -14.06
C LEU A 28 11.18 -2.02 -12.82
N VAL A 29 11.35 -0.76 -12.46
CA VAL A 29 12.16 -0.30 -11.33
C VAL A 29 11.27 -0.09 -10.10
N VAL A 30 11.63 -0.78 -9.01
CA VAL A 30 10.88 -0.73 -7.75
C VAL A 30 11.63 0.14 -6.74
N LEU A 31 10.97 1.20 -6.28
CA LEU A 31 11.49 2.06 -5.22
C LEU A 31 10.35 2.50 -4.28
N PRO A 32 10.47 2.25 -2.96
CA PRO A 32 9.41 2.56 -1.99
C PRO A 32 8.95 4.02 -2.02
N THR A 33 7.73 4.26 -1.54
CA THR A 33 7.22 5.61 -1.29
C THR A 33 8.18 6.36 -0.36
N GLY A 34 8.51 7.61 -0.71
CA GLY A 34 9.51 8.40 0.02
C GLY A 34 10.97 8.11 -0.38
N GLY A 35 11.26 7.07 -1.17
CA GLY A 35 12.61 6.79 -1.68
C GLY A 35 13.15 7.81 -2.70
N GLY A 36 12.31 8.73 -3.19
CA GLY A 36 12.70 9.76 -4.14
C GLY A 36 12.75 9.27 -5.58
N LYS A 37 11.74 8.51 -6.02
CA LYS A 37 11.55 8.08 -7.43
C LYS A 37 11.74 9.25 -8.39
N THR A 38 11.18 10.40 -8.02
CA THR A 38 11.21 11.60 -8.84
C THR A 38 12.60 12.14 -9.13
N ALA A 39 13.48 12.13 -8.13
CA ALA A 39 14.87 12.51 -8.28
C ALA A 39 15.65 11.53 -9.18
N VAL A 40 15.42 10.22 -9.02
CA VAL A 40 16.10 9.18 -9.81
C VAL A 40 15.81 9.37 -11.29
N PHE A 41 14.54 9.53 -11.65
CA PHE A 41 14.19 9.65 -13.06
C PHE A 41 14.56 11.01 -13.63
N ALA A 42 14.43 12.10 -12.86
CA ALA A 42 14.77 13.44 -13.35
C ALA A 42 16.24 13.46 -13.78
N TRP A 43 17.09 12.79 -12.99
CA TRP A 43 18.48 12.56 -13.35
C TRP A 43 18.64 11.71 -14.62
N MET A 44 17.92 10.59 -14.75
CA MET A 44 18.01 9.72 -15.93
C MET A 44 17.54 10.44 -17.22
N SER A 45 16.44 11.17 -17.14
CA SER A 45 15.93 12.01 -18.24
C SER A 45 16.93 13.10 -18.61
N ALA A 46 17.54 13.77 -17.62
CA ALA A 46 18.56 14.77 -17.86
C ALA A 46 19.80 14.17 -18.56
N GLN A 47 20.30 13.01 -18.12
CA GLN A 47 21.44 12.36 -18.78
C GLN A 47 21.12 11.91 -20.21
N THR A 48 19.88 11.49 -20.46
CA THR A 48 19.44 11.08 -21.79
C THR A 48 19.33 12.28 -22.72
N GLN A 49 18.72 13.37 -22.26
CA GLN A 49 18.68 14.64 -23.00
C GLN A 49 20.08 15.20 -23.29
N LYS A 50 21.04 15.07 -22.37
CA LYS A 50 22.44 15.52 -22.60
C LYS A 50 23.10 14.82 -23.80
N LYS A 51 22.61 13.65 -24.21
CA LYS A 51 23.07 12.93 -25.41
C LYS A 51 22.33 13.37 -26.69
N GLY A 52 21.46 14.36 -26.61
CA GLY A 52 20.60 14.80 -27.72
C GLY A 52 19.33 13.98 -27.89
N ASN A 53 19.06 13.01 -27.01
CA ASN A 53 17.95 12.08 -27.14
C ASN A 53 16.63 12.66 -26.63
N THR A 54 15.53 12.23 -27.23
CA THR A 54 14.16 12.59 -26.84
C THR A 54 13.65 11.66 -25.75
N VAL A 55 13.16 12.24 -24.65
CA VAL A 55 12.66 11.49 -23.49
C VAL A 55 11.20 11.77 -23.30
N TRP A 56 10.37 10.73 -23.19
CA TRP A 56 9.01 10.87 -22.69
C TRP A 56 8.97 10.58 -21.20
N PHE A 57 8.37 11.49 -20.44
CA PHE A 57 8.04 11.28 -19.04
C PHE A 57 6.51 11.25 -18.90
N LEU A 58 5.94 10.05 -18.86
CA LEU A 58 4.50 9.84 -18.93
C LEU A 58 3.90 9.51 -17.56
N VAL A 59 2.81 10.20 -17.25
CA VAL A 59 2.04 10.06 -16.00
C VAL A 59 0.55 9.83 -16.28
N HIS A 60 -0.19 9.26 -15.33
CA HIS A 60 -1.63 8.99 -15.51
C HIS A 60 -2.58 10.09 -15.00
N ARG A 61 -2.06 11.12 -14.30
CA ARG A 61 -2.85 12.21 -13.66
C ARG A 61 -2.24 13.59 -13.96
N ARG A 62 -3.10 14.62 -14.07
CA ARG A 62 -2.67 15.99 -14.43
C ARG A 62 -1.81 16.62 -13.34
N GLU A 63 -2.11 16.29 -12.09
CA GLU A 63 -1.41 16.76 -10.91
C GLU A 63 0.00 16.15 -10.84
N LEU A 64 0.15 14.86 -11.16
CA LEU A 64 1.46 14.21 -11.31
C LEU A 64 2.29 14.87 -12.42
N LYS A 65 1.65 15.30 -13.51
CA LYS A 65 2.34 16.01 -14.61
C LYS A 65 2.93 17.32 -14.08
N GLN A 66 2.13 18.10 -13.35
CA GLN A 66 2.60 19.34 -12.75
C GLN A 66 3.71 19.09 -11.72
N GLN A 67 3.55 18.09 -10.84
CA GLN A 67 4.57 17.72 -9.85
C GLN A 67 5.89 17.31 -10.50
N ALA A 68 5.84 16.57 -11.61
CA ALA A 68 7.02 16.24 -12.39
C ALA A 68 7.68 17.52 -12.93
N ILE A 69 6.93 18.39 -13.62
CA ILE A 69 7.42 19.69 -14.13
C ILE A 69 8.10 20.50 -13.03
N ASP A 70 7.45 20.65 -11.88
CA ASP A 70 7.97 21.41 -10.74
C ASP A 70 9.26 20.78 -10.19
N THR A 71 9.37 19.46 -10.24
CA THR A 71 10.59 18.75 -9.86
C THR A 71 11.75 19.04 -10.81
N PHE A 72 11.52 19.00 -12.12
CA PHE A 72 12.55 19.35 -13.11
C PHE A 72 13.01 20.81 -12.94
N LYS A 73 12.07 21.74 -12.75
CA LYS A 73 12.37 23.16 -12.45
C LYS A 73 13.17 23.34 -11.17
N LYS A 74 12.76 22.68 -10.08
CA LYS A 74 13.46 22.74 -8.78
C LYS A 74 14.93 22.31 -8.89
N PHE A 75 15.19 21.30 -9.73
CA PHE A 75 16.53 20.78 -9.98
C PHE A 75 17.28 21.50 -11.09
N ASP A 76 16.72 22.57 -11.64
CA ASP A 76 17.32 23.35 -12.73
C ASP A 76 17.68 22.48 -13.95
N ILE A 77 16.81 21.51 -14.25
CA ILE A 77 16.96 20.63 -15.40
C ILE A 77 16.16 21.24 -16.56
N PRO A 78 16.81 21.68 -17.65
CA PRO A 78 16.10 22.19 -18.81
C PRO A 78 15.26 21.08 -19.45
N ILE A 79 14.10 21.43 -19.98
CA ILE A 79 13.11 20.51 -20.55
C ILE A 79 13.09 20.75 -22.07
N ASN A 80 14.22 20.50 -22.73
CA ASN A 80 14.41 20.81 -24.16
C ASN A 80 13.91 19.67 -25.06
N THR A 81 14.36 18.44 -24.76
CA THR A 81 13.94 17.20 -25.45
C THR A 81 13.20 16.24 -24.51
N ILE A 82 12.91 16.70 -23.29
CA ILE A 82 12.11 15.97 -22.30
C ILE A 82 10.65 16.38 -22.46
N HIS A 83 9.76 15.44 -22.74
CA HIS A 83 8.33 15.68 -22.88
C HIS A 83 7.60 15.08 -21.68
N ILE A 84 7.14 15.96 -20.78
CA ILE A 84 6.37 15.57 -19.60
C ILE A 84 4.89 15.67 -19.94
N ASP A 85 4.18 14.56 -20.05
CA ASP A 85 2.75 14.59 -20.37
C ASP A 85 1.95 13.41 -19.80
N MET A 86 0.63 13.51 -19.94
CA MET A 86 -0.30 12.46 -19.66
C MET A 86 -0.12 11.31 -20.64
N VAL A 87 -0.23 10.08 -20.14
CA VAL A 87 -0.24 8.86 -20.98
C VAL A 87 -1.30 8.95 -22.07
N SER A 88 -2.41 9.67 -21.88
CA SER A 88 -3.45 9.83 -22.92
C SER A 88 -3.07 10.78 -24.06
N GLN A 89 -2.04 11.61 -23.91
CA GLN A 89 -1.63 12.63 -24.90
C GLN A 89 -0.42 12.22 -25.74
N TRP A 90 0.09 10.99 -25.58
CA TRP A 90 1.33 10.50 -26.19
C TRP A 90 1.41 10.67 -27.71
N LYS A 91 0.29 10.61 -28.43
CA LYS A 91 0.24 10.74 -29.90
C LYS A 91 0.68 12.10 -30.43
N LYS A 92 0.72 13.12 -29.58
CA LYS A 92 1.13 14.49 -29.95
C LYS A 92 2.63 14.73 -29.75
N LEU A 93 3.33 13.77 -29.16
CA LEU A 93 4.72 13.91 -28.79
C LEU A 93 5.63 13.44 -29.94
N PRO A 94 6.82 14.05 -30.11
CA PRO A 94 7.80 13.58 -31.10
C PRO A 94 8.35 12.20 -30.75
N LYS A 95 8.91 11.48 -31.72
CA LYS A 95 9.45 10.12 -31.53
C LYS A 95 10.41 10.05 -30.32
N PRO A 96 10.22 9.14 -29.35
CA PRO A 96 11.08 9.00 -28.19
C PRO A 96 12.24 8.04 -28.43
N ASP A 97 13.38 8.33 -27.79
CA ASP A 97 14.50 7.41 -27.61
C ASP A 97 14.44 6.68 -26.24
N LEU A 98 13.72 7.27 -25.29
CA LEU A 98 13.45 6.69 -23.97
C LEU A 98 12.05 7.06 -23.51
N ILE A 99 11.29 6.06 -23.04
CA ILE A 99 9.99 6.28 -22.40
C ILE A 99 10.11 5.94 -20.91
N VAL A 100 9.76 6.89 -20.05
CA VAL A 100 9.70 6.72 -18.61
C VAL A 100 8.25 6.79 -18.16
N PHE A 101 7.86 5.83 -17.34
CA PHE A 101 6.50 5.66 -16.86
C PHE A 101 6.47 5.73 -15.33
N ASP A 102 5.78 6.72 -14.78
CA ASP A 102 5.52 6.77 -13.33
C ASP A 102 4.28 5.95 -12.96
N GLU A 103 4.26 5.45 -11.74
CA GLU A 103 3.24 4.53 -11.22
C GLU A 103 2.88 3.40 -12.21
N ALA A 104 3.93 2.79 -12.76
CA ALA A 104 3.91 1.74 -13.78
C ALA A 104 3.13 0.47 -13.39
N HIS A 105 2.68 0.35 -12.15
CA HIS A 105 1.68 -0.65 -11.78
C HIS A 105 0.33 -0.45 -12.52
N HIS A 106 0.11 0.72 -13.12
CA HIS A 106 -0.99 1.01 -14.03
C HIS A 106 -0.78 0.56 -15.49
N ALA A 107 0.40 0.05 -15.86
CA ALA A 107 0.80 -0.24 -17.24
C ALA A 107 -0.07 -1.24 -18.03
N THR A 108 -0.93 -1.98 -17.33
CA THR A 108 -2.05 -2.80 -17.86
C THR A 108 -3.11 -2.15 -18.72
N ALA A 109 -3.18 -0.81 -18.72
CA ALA A 109 -4.29 -0.12 -19.34
C ALA A 109 -4.13 -0.15 -20.86
N ARG A 110 -5.22 -0.32 -21.62
CA ARG A 110 -5.19 -0.37 -23.10
C ARG A 110 -4.36 0.76 -23.75
N THR A 111 -4.28 1.93 -23.12
CA THR A 111 -3.48 3.06 -23.62
C THR A 111 -1.98 2.79 -23.58
N TRP A 112 -1.50 2.05 -22.59
CA TRP A 112 -0.09 1.71 -22.43
C TRP A 112 0.33 0.60 -23.39
N GLU A 113 -0.51 -0.42 -23.54
CA GLU A 113 -0.31 -1.49 -24.53
C GLU A 113 -0.12 -0.88 -25.93
N LYS A 114 -0.94 0.11 -26.30
CA LYS A 114 -0.79 0.86 -27.55
C LYS A 114 0.52 1.62 -27.69
N ILE A 115 1.09 2.15 -26.60
CA ILE A 115 2.39 2.83 -26.64
C ILE A 115 3.50 1.81 -26.87
N VAL A 116 3.44 0.67 -26.16
CA VAL A 116 4.42 -0.40 -26.31
C VAL A 116 4.37 -1.02 -27.71
N GLU A 117 3.17 -1.21 -28.27
CA GLU A 117 2.96 -1.67 -29.65
C GLU A 117 3.47 -0.67 -30.69
N ALA A 118 3.30 0.64 -30.44
CA ALA A 118 3.73 1.68 -31.37
C ALA A 118 5.25 1.92 -31.35
N TYR A 119 5.93 1.59 -30.25
CA TYR A 119 7.37 1.80 -30.06
C TYR A 119 8.06 0.53 -29.52
N PRO A 120 8.07 -0.57 -30.30
CA PRO A 120 8.60 -1.85 -29.85
C PRO A 120 10.13 -1.82 -29.62
N ASP A 121 10.84 -0.96 -30.35
CA ASP A 121 12.32 -0.85 -30.31
C ASP A 121 12.82 0.26 -29.37
N THR A 122 11.91 0.99 -28.71
CA THR A 122 12.27 2.06 -27.76
C THR A 122 12.39 1.49 -26.35
N HIS A 123 13.47 1.82 -25.65
CA HIS A 123 13.61 1.43 -24.24
C HIS A 123 12.53 2.08 -23.37
N ILE A 124 11.92 1.26 -22.50
CA ILE A 124 10.84 1.70 -21.60
C ILE A 124 11.24 1.42 -20.15
N ILE A 125 11.18 2.44 -19.28
CA ILE A 125 11.50 2.28 -17.86
C ILE A 125 10.26 2.56 -17.04
N GLY A 126 9.72 1.53 -16.41
CA GLY A 126 8.60 1.65 -15.47
C GLY A 126 9.07 1.94 -14.06
N LEU A 127 8.34 2.76 -13.31
CA LEU A 127 8.64 3.10 -11.91
C LEU A 127 7.42 2.79 -11.04
N THR A 128 7.62 2.11 -9.91
CA THR A 128 6.52 1.87 -8.97
C THR A 128 7.03 1.68 -7.54
N ALA A 129 6.18 2.00 -6.55
CA ALA A 129 6.41 1.54 -5.17
C ALA A 129 6.17 0.03 -5.02
N THR A 130 5.26 -0.49 -5.84
CA THR A 130 4.69 -1.83 -5.71
C THR A 130 4.48 -2.42 -7.11
N PRO A 131 5.25 -3.43 -7.51
CA PRO A 131 5.05 -4.13 -8.79
C PRO A 131 3.88 -5.13 -8.72
N THR A 132 2.77 -4.72 -8.10
CA THR A 132 1.58 -5.56 -7.93
C THR A 132 0.32 -4.79 -8.29
N ARG A 133 -0.61 -5.46 -8.96
CA ARG A 133 -1.90 -4.88 -9.34
C ARG A 133 -2.99 -5.37 -8.42
N LEU A 134 -3.96 -4.49 -8.15
CA LEU A 134 -5.19 -4.85 -7.46
C LEU A 134 -5.99 -5.94 -8.20
N SER A 135 -5.92 -5.91 -9.53
CA SER A 135 -6.54 -6.90 -10.42
C SER A 135 -5.84 -8.26 -10.39
N GLY A 136 -4.64 -8.35 -9.82
CA GLY A 136 -3.82 -9.57 -9.81
C GLY A 136 -3.19 -9.92 -11.14
N GLN A 137 -3.37 -9.08 -12.18
CA GLN A 137 -2.73 -9.31 -13.48
C GLN A 137 -1.20 -9.12 -13.35
N PRO A 138 -0.39 -10.04 -13.92
CA PRO A 138 1.06 -9.91 -13.91
C PRO A 138 1.48 -8.68 -14.73
N LEU A 139 2.55 -8.02 -14.31
CA LEU A 139 3.14 -6.90 -15.05
C LEU A 139 4.13 -7.38 -16.13
N GLY A 140 4.43 -8.68 -16.17
CA GLY A 140 5.32 -9.32 -17.13
C GLY A 140 4.85 -9.28 -18.59
N THR A 141 3.60 -8.87 -18.85
CA THR A 141 3.12 -8.61 -20.21
C THR A 141 3.71 -7.33 -20.78
N VAL A 142 4.06 -6.37 -19.93
CA VAL A 142 4.62 -5.07 -20.33
C VAL A 142 6.10 -4.98 -20.00
N PHE A 143 6.53 -5.48 -18.83
CA PHE A 143 7.91 -5.38 -18.38
C PHE A 143 8.63 -6.72 -18.44
N ASP A 144 9.87 -6.73 -18.90
CA ASP A 144 10.66 -7.94 -19.15
C ASP A 144 11.68 -8.24 -18.04
N HIS A 145 11.99 -7.27 -17.17
CA HIS A 145 12.92 -7.43 -16.06
C HIS A 145 12.52 -6.58 -14.85
N LEU A 146 12.71 -7.13 -13.65
CA LEU A 146 12.40 -6.46 -12.39
C LEU A 146 13.68 -5.97 -11.72
N VAL A 147 13.81 -4.66 -11.57
CA VAL A 147 14.96 -4.03 -10.91
C VAL A 147 14.55 -3.61 -9.51
N LEU A 148 15.04 -4.33 -8.51
CA LEU A 148 14.76 -4.06 -7.10
C LEU A 148 15.72 -3.02 -6.52
N GLY A 149 15.16 -1.91 -6.04
CA GLY A 149 15.87 -0.90 -5.28
C GLY A 149 15.96 -1.22 -3.79
N VAL A 150 16.32 -0.18 -3.03
CA VAL A 150 16.38 -0.21 -1.57
C VAL A 150 15.00 -0.49 -0.95
N THR A 151 14.96 -1.23 0.15
CA THR A 151 13.71 -1.54 0.87
C THR A 151 13.31 -0.41 1.83
N THR A 152 12.04 -0.35 2.25
CA THR A 152 11.56 0.60 3.27
C THR A 152 12.39 0.50 4.55
N ARG A 153 12.68 -0.73 5.00
CA ARG A 153 13.50 -0.97 6.19
C ARG A 153 14.92 -0.42 6.04
N GLN A 154 15.56 -0.65 4.89
CA GLN A 154 16.88 -0.08 4.63
C GLN A 154 16.84 1.46 4.62
N LEU A 155 15.80 2.06 4.06
CA LEU A 155 15.62 3.51 4.09
C LEU A 155 15.45 4.05 5.52
N ILE A 156 14.71 3.35 6.38
CA ILE A 156 14.59 3.69 7.81
C ILE A 156 15.96 3.59 8.50
N ASN A 157 16.66 2.47 8.35
CA ASN A 157 17.98 2.25 8.96
C ASN A 157 19.03 3.28 8.52
N LEU A 158 18.93 3.77 7.27
CA LEU A 158 19.82 4.79 6.72
C LEU A 158 19.40 6.23 7.06
N GLY A 159 18.31 6.42 7.81
CA GLY A 159 17.78 7.74 8.17
C GLY A 159 17.11 8.50 7.01
N TYR A 160 16.84 7.82 5.88
CA TYR A 160 16.12 8.40 4.75
C TYR A 160 14.60 8.32 4.89
N LEU A 161 14.11 7.50 5.82
CA LEU A 161 12.76 7.49 6.35
C LEU A 161 12.83 7.51 7.89
N SER A 162 11.79 8.04 8.51
CA SER A 162 11.61 8.03 9.96
C SER A 162 11.17 6.64 10.44
N ASP A 163 11.64 6.23 11.61
CA ASP A 163 11.09 5.07 12.32
C ASP A 163 9.64 5.36 12.78
N TYR A 164 8.90 4.32 13.13
CA TYR A 164 7.48 4.47 13.45
C TYR A 164 6.95 3.47 14.48
N ASP A 165 5.93 3.94 15.20
CA ASP A 165 5.04 3.12 16.00
C ASP A 165 3.81 2.74 15.16
N TYR A 166 3.42 1.47 15.21
CA TYR A 166 2.22 0.97 14.54
C TYR A 166 1.20 0.56 15.60
N ILE A 167 0.05 1.20 15.60
CA ILE A 167 -1.05 1.00 16.56
C ILE A 167 -2.20 0.34 15.80
N ALA A 168 -2.66 -0.83 16.25
CA ALA A 168 -3.68 -1.60 15.53
C ALA A 168 -4.58 -2.42 16.48
N PRO A 169 -5.73 -2.92 16.01
CA PRO A 169 -6.65 -3.71 16.80
C PRO A 169 -6.03 -5.05 17.20
N LYS A 170 -6.29 -5.50 18.43
CA LYS A 170 -5.97 -6.87 18.86
C LYS A 170 -6.77 -7.93 18.12
N VAL A 171 -8.03 -7.61 17.83
CA VAL A 171 -8.97 -8.50 17.16
C VAL A 171 -9.05 -8.13 15.69
N LYS A 172 -9.05 -9.15 14.82
CA LYS A 172 -9.14 -8.93 13.37
C LYS A 172 -10.45 -8.21 13.04
N PHE A 173 -10.32 -7.10 12.34
CA PHE A 173 -11.47 -6.42 11.76
C PHE A 173 -12.11 -7.32 10.70
N ASN A 174 -13.37 -7.73 10.91
CA ASN A 174 -14.03 -8.63 9.99
C ASN A 174 -14.37 -7.90 8.68
N THR A 175 -13.79 -8.37 7.58
CA THR A 175 -14.03 -7.86 6.22
C THR A 175 -14.67 -8.90 5.30
N SER A 176 -15.12 -10.04 5.85
CA SER A 176 -15.66 -11.16 5.05
C SER A 176 -16.93 -10.81 4.30
N ASP A 177 -17.71 -9.87 4.84
CA ASP A 177 -19.05 -9.55 4.36
C ASP A 177 -19.04 -8.30 3.47
N LEU A 178 -17.89 -7.61 3.41
CA LEU A 178 -17.68 -6.48 2.53
C LEU A 178 -17.55 -6.93 1.08
N LYS A 179 -18.47 -6.44 0.25
CA LYS A 179 -18.46 -6.62 -1.20
C LYS A 179 -17.19 -6.04 -1.79
N VAL A 180 -16.67 -6.68 -2.83
CA VAL A 180 -15.51 -6.20 -3.59
C VAL A 180 -15.99 -5.57 -4.89
N VAL A 181 -15.63 -4.32 -5.12
CA VAL A 181 -15.93 -3.56 -6.33
C VAL A 181 -14.63 -3.04 -6.92
N ARG A 182 -14.38 -3.34 -8.21
CA ARG A 182 -13.15 -2.95 -8.93
C ARG A 182 -11.85 -3.36 -8.22
N GLY A 183 -11.88 -4.46 -7.46
CA GLY A 183 -10.73 -5.05 -6.78
C GLY A 183 -10.48 -4.53 -5.35
N ASP A 184 -11.22 -3.53 -4.88
CA ASP A 184 -11.19 -3.07 -3.48
C ASP A 184 -12.55 -3.24 -2.80
N PHE A 185 -12.65 -2.98 -1.50
CA PHE A 185 -13.93 -3.02 -0.78
C PHE A 185 -14.90 -1.92 -1.25
N ASP A 186 -16.18 -2.26 -1.30
CA ASP A 186 -17.26 -1.31 -1.60
C ASP A 186 -17.31 -0.21 -0.52
N ARG A 187 -17.18 1.04 -0.95
CA ARG A 187 -17.02 2.18 -0.04
C ARG A 187 -18.27 2.44 0.81
N LYS A 188 -19.46 2.21 0.27
CA LYS A 188 -20.71 2.44 1.00
C LYS A 188 -20.89 1.40 2.10
N GLN A 189 -20.57 0.14 1.80
CA GLN A 189 -20.57 -0.91 2.82
C GLN A 189 -19.49 -0.67 3.87
N VAL A 190 -18.28 -0.25 3.48
CA VAL A 190 -17.24 0.14 4.43
C VAL A 190 -17.73 1.26 5.35
N GLU A 191 -18.36 2.32 4.81
CA GLU A 191 -18.88 3.42 5.64
C GLU A 191 -19.89 2.92 6.67
N ALA A 192 -20.86 2.09 6.26
CA ALA A 192 -21.84 1.51 7.18
C ALA A 192 -21.16 0.68 8.27
N THR A 193 -20.26 -0.24 7.90
CA THR A 193 -19.51 -1.07 8.84
C THR A 193 -18.62 -0.22 9.77
N MET A 194 -18.05 0.89 9.29
CA MET A 194 -17.24 1.78 10.13
C MET A 194 -18.08 2.52 11.16
N ARG A 195 -19.29 2.97 10.82
CA ARG A 195 -20.19 3.58 11.81
C ARG A 195 -20.54 2.61 12.93
N ASP A 196 -20.67 1.33 12.61
CA ASP A 196 -21.02 0.30 13.59
C ASP A 196 -19.82 -0.19 14.43
N ASN A 197 -18.60 -0.19 13.86
CA ASN A 197 -17.41 -0.83 14.47
C ASN A 197 -16.28 0.12 14.89
N VAL A 198 -16.22 1.33 14.33
CA VAL A 198 -15.22 2.35 14.67
C VAL A 198 -15.95 3.59 15.16
N ILE A 199 -16.09 3.70 16.47
CA ILE A 199 -16.75 4.84 17.09
C ILE A 199 -15.81 6.04 16.97
N TYR A 200 -16.31 7.19 16.47
CA TYR A 200 -15.52 8.42 16.36
C TYR A 200 -14.80 8.80 17.68
N GLY A 201 -15.41 8.48 18.83
CA GLY A 201 -14.78 8.60 20.15
C GLY A 201 -13.44 7.86 20.27
N GLN A 202 -13.35 6.62 19.79
CA GLN A 202 -12.09 5.87 19.78
C GLN A 202 -11.05 6.46 18.85
N VAL A 203 -11.47 7.03 17.71
CA VAL A 203 -10.54 7.70 16.78
C VAL A 203 -9.85 8.87 17.48
N LEU A 204 -10.61 9.68 18.21
CA LEU A 204 -10.08 10.79 19.00
C LEU A 204 -9.24 10.32 20.19
N GLU A 205 -9.71 9.32 20.94
CA GLU A 205 -9.00 8.78 22.11
C GLU A 205 -7.64 8.19 21.74
N GLU A 206 -7.60 7.36 20.70
CA GLU A 206 -6.35 6.74 20.24
C GLU A 206 -5.38 7.79 19.67
N TYR A 207 -5.90 8.82 18.99
CA TYR A 207 -5.10 9.97 18.60
C TYR A 207 -4.50 10.69 19.81
N LYS A 208 -5.30 11.04 20.82
CA LYS A 208 -4.83 11.71 22.05
C LYS A 208 -3.86 10.84 22.83
N LYS A 209 -4.06 9.52 22.87
CA LYS A 209 -3.21 8.59 23.60
C LYS A 209 -1.83 8.40 22.95
N HIS A 210 -1.79 8.29 21.62
CA HIS A 210 -0.57 7.91 20.91
C HIS A 210 0.13 9.07 20.19
N ALA A 211 -0.57 10.18 19.95
CA ALA A 211 -0.10 11.20 19.05
C ALA A 211 -0.64 12.62 19.32
N ASN A 212 -1.03 12.93 20.56
CA ASN A 212 -1.58 14.24 20.91
C ASN A 212 -0.67 15.39 20.47
N GLY A 213 -1.26 16.46 19.93
CA GLY A 213 -0.54 17.64 19.46
C GLY A 213 0.23 17.45 18.15
N LYS A 214 0.33 16.22 17.61
CA LYS A 214 1.07 15.94 16.37
C LYS A 214 0.20 16.12 15.14
N GLN A 215 0.77 16.64 14.06
CA GLN A 215 0.04 16.80 12.82
C GLN A 215 -0.32 15.44 12.20
N ALA A 216 -1.60 15.25 11.89
CA ALA A 216 -2.12 13.97 11.42
C ALA A 216 -2.82 14.07 10.07
N ILE A 217 -2.78 12.97 9.32
CA ILE A 217 -3.60 12.80 8.13
C ILE A 217 -4.40 11.51 8.25
N TYR A 218 -5.73 11.64 8.19
CA TYR A 218 -6.69 10.56 8.29
C TYR A 218 -7.22 10.18 6.90
N PHE A 219 -7.19 8.89 6.60
CA PHE A 219 -7.71 8.32 5.35
C PHE A 219 -9.06 7.65 5.61
N CYS A 220 -10.12 8.32 5.15
CA CYS A 220 -11.49 7.91 5.37
C CYS A 220 -12.05 7.12 4.17
N ALA A 221 -13.21 6.48 4.39
CA ALA A 221 -13.82 5.59 3.41
C ALA A 221 -14.60 6.35 2.31
N THR A 222 -15.29 7.41 2.68
CA THR A 222 -16.17 8.24 1.84
C THR A 222 -16.03 9.71 2.21
N VAL A 223 -16.45 10.62 1.32
CA VAL A 223 -16.40 12.08 1.55
C VAL A 223 -17.12 12.43 2.83
N LYS A 224 -18.35 11.93 2.98
CA LYS A 224 -19.16 12.08 4.18
C LYS A 224 -18.46 11.62 5.46
N HIS A 225 -17.88 10.42 5.46
CA HIS A 225 -17.10 9.93 6.61
C HIS A 225 -15.92 10.87 6.92
N SER A 226 -15.26 11.41 5.90
CA SER A 226 -14.15 12.33 6.08
C SER A 226 -14.56 13.68 6.66
N GLU A 227 -15.71 14.22 6.24
CA GLU A 227 -16.32 15.44 6.78
C GLU A 227 -16.71 15.22 8.24
N GLU A 228 -17.47 14.17 8.54
CA GLU A 228 -17.88 13.78 9.89
C GLU A 228 -16.67 13.59 10.83
N THR A 229 -15.58 12.97 10.34
CA THR A 229 -14.33 12.81 11.12
C THR A 229 -13.69 14.16 11.45
N ALA A 230 -13.61 15.06 10.47
CA ALA A 230 -13.02 16.39 10.67
C ALA A 230 -13.85 17.23 11.65
N GLU A 231 -15.17 17.24 11.48
CA GLU A 231 -16.09 17.90 12.41
C GLU A 231 -15.96 17.35 13.83
N TYR A 232 -15.84 16.02 13.97
CA TYR A 232 -15.68 15.40 15.27
C TYR A 232 -14.41 15.86 16.00
N PHE A 233 -13.27 15.91 15.32
CA PHE A 233 -12.04 16.46 15.90
C PHE A 233 -12.19 17.93 16.27
N LYS A 234 -12.82 18.73 15.41
CA LYS A 234 -13.04 20.17 15.61
C LYS A 234 -13.91 20.46 16.83
N ASN A 235 -15.01 19.74 16.97
CA ASN A 235 -15.91 19.83 18.12
C ASN A 235 -15.24 19.42 19.45
N ASN A 236 -14.10 18.72 19.37
CA ASN A 236 -13.29 18.30 20.50
C ASN A 236 -12.00 19.12 20.66
N GLY A 237 -11.96 20.32 20.07
CA GLY A 237 -10.89 21.31 20.27
C GLY A 237 -9.62 21.06 19.45
N ILE A 238 -9.66 20.22 18.42
CA ILE A 238 -8.52 19.97 17.53
C ILE A 238 -8.86 20.49 16.14
N GLU A 239 -8.12 21.48 15.64
CA GLU A 239 -8.40 22.05 14.32
C GLU A 239 -8.16 21.00 13.22
N ALA A 240 -9.25 20.64 12.55
CA ALA A 240 -9.30 19.58 11.57
C ALA A 240 -10.12 19.99 10.35
N VAL A 241 -9.65 19.61 9.16
CA VAL A 241 -10.28 19.98 7.90
C VAL A 241 -10.38 18.78 6.96
N HIS A 242 -11.55 18.62 6.35
CA HIS A 242 -11.72 17.71 5.21
C HIS A 242 -11.29 18.38 3.90
N PHE A 243 -10.64 17.62 3.02
CA PHE A 243 -10.53 17.99 1.62
C PHE A 243 -10.46 16.73 0.72
N ASP A 244 -10.88 16.86 -0.53
CA ASP A 244 -10.93 15.78 -1.53
C ASP A 244 -10.53 16.26 -2.94
N GLY A 245 -10.72 15.39 -3.93
CA GLY A 245 -10.40 15.69 -5.34
C GLY A 245 -11.30 16.75 -5.98
N ASN A 246 -12.45 17.05 -5.38
CA ASN A 246 -13.38 18.08 -5.83
C ASN A 246 -13.09 19.44 -5.20
N THR A 247 -12.34 19.49 -4.08
CA THR A 247 -11.89 20.75 -3.47
C THR A 247 -11.14 21.61 -4.50
N PRO A 248 -11.61 22.85 -4.78
CA PRO A 248 -10.96 23.75 -5.72
C PRO A 248 -9.47 23.94 -5.42
N LYS A 249 -8.66 24.08 -6.47
CA LYS A 249 -7.18 24.15 -6.33
C LYS A 249 -6.74 25.23 -5.34
N LYS A 250 -7.30 26.44 -5.44
CA LYS A 250 -6.93 27.57 -4.59
C LYS A 250 -7.18 27.28 -3.11
N GLU A 251 -8.39 26.82 -2.79
CA GLU A 251 -8.77 26.44 -1.42
C GLU A 251 -7.90 25.30 -0.89
N ARG A 252 -7.64 24.29 -1.72
CA ARG A 252 -6.77 23.18 -1.36
C ARG A 252 -5.34 23.63 -1.07
N ASP A 253 -4.78 24.53 -1.89
CA ASP A 253 -3.44 25.08 -1.68
C ASP A 253 -3.38 25.89 -0.36
N GLU A 254 -4.44 26.62 -0.03
CA GLU A 254 -4.59 27.33 1.26
C GLU A 254 -4.65 26.36 2.45
N ILE A 255 -5.45 25.27 2.37
CA ILE A 255 -5.53 24.23 3.41
C ILE A 255 -4.17 23.59 3.65
N ILE A 256 -3.44 23.23 2.59
CA ILE A 256 -2.09 22.67 2.70
C ILE A 256 -1.16 23.65 3.41
N GLN A 257 -1.23 24.94 3.07
CA GLN A 257 -0.34 25.94 3.66
C GLN A 257 -0.64 26.14 5.14
N LYS A 258 -1.91 26.23 5.52
CA LYS A 258 -2.34 26.28 6.93
C LYS A 258 -1.89 25.05 7.70
N PHE A 259 -1.98 23.86 7.10
CA PHE A 259 -1.41 22.65 7.69
C PHE A 259 0.11 22.79 7.85
N ARG A 260 0.87 23.19 6.83
CA ARG A 260 2.33 23.38 6.95
C ARG A 260 2.73 24.37 8.04
N ASN A 261 1.89 25.37 8.31
CA ASN A 261 2.09 26.39 9.34
C ASN A 261 1.65 25.94 10.75
N ASN A 262 1.15 24.71 10.93
CA ASN A 262 0.50 24.22 12.16
C ASN A 262 -0.78 24.96 12.57
N GLU A 263 -1.43 25.69 11.65
CA GLU A 263 -2.76 26.27 11.88
C GLU A 263 -3.86 25.20 11.81
N ILE A 264 -3.65 24.16 10.99
CA ILE A 264 -4.49 22.95 10.95
C ILE A 264 -3.66 21.78 11.49
N GLN A 265 -4.21 21.06 12.44
CA GLN A 265 -3.54 19.92 13.08
C GLN A 265 -3.89 18.61 12.39
N ILE A 266 -5.12 18.46 11.88
CA ILE A 266 -5.59 17.22 11.25
C ILE A 266 -6.16 17.48 9.86
N LEU A 267 -5.74 16.70 8.88
CA LEU A 267 -6.38 16.63 7.57
C LEU A 267 -7.10 15.30 7.39
N CYS A 268 -8.37 15.34 7.03
CA CYS A 268 -9.16 14.16 6.69
C CYS A 268 -9.36 14.14 5.17
N ASN A 269 -9.10 13.00 4.51
CA ASN A 269 -9.30 12.90 3.07
C ASN A 269 -9.78 11.52 2.61
N VAL A 270 -10.16 11.48 1.33
CA VAL A 270 -10.63 10.29 0.63
C VAL A 270 -9.91 10.19 -0.70
N ASP A 271 -9.21 9.07 -0.92
CA ASP A 271 -8.56 8.71 -2.19
C ASP A 271 -7.56 9.72 -2.80
N LEU A 272 -7.11 10.74 -2.07
CA LEU A 272 -6.12 11.69 -2.58
C LEU A 272 -4.73 11.07 -2.80
N ILE A 273 -4.55 9.85 -2.33
CA ILE A 273 -3.33 9.07 -2.51
C ILE A 273 -3.36 8.37 -3.86
N GLY A 274 -2.40 8.75 -4.70
CA GLY A 274 -2.30 8.29 -6.09
C GLY A 274 -2.87 9.29 -7.10
N GLU A 275 -3.38 10.44 -6.64
CA GLU A 275 -3.90 11.49 -7.53
C GLU A 275 -2.80 12.45 -8.02
N GLY A 276 -1.58 12.37 -7.49
CA GLY A 276 -0.50 13.31 -7.78
C GLY A 276 -0.50 14.56 -6.92
N PHE A 277 -1.24 14.51 -5.82
CA PHE A 277 -1.30 15.58 -4.86
C PHE A 277 -0.04 15.62 -3.97
N ASP A 278 0.55 16.80 -3.80
CA ASP A 278 1.65 17.04 -2.86
C ASP A 278 1.13 17.14 -1.43
N MET A 279 0.79 15.98 -0.87
CA MET A 279 0.39 15.90 0.52
C MET A 279 1.55 16.31 1.44
N PRO A 280 1.32 17.22 2.40
CA PRO A 280 2.35 17.65 3.33
C PRO A 280 2.89 16.49 4.15
N ASN A 281 4.12 16.64 4.66
CA ASN A 281 4.65 15.71 5.63
C ASN A 281 3.81 15.80 6.89
N CYS A 282 3.46 14.65 7.46
CA CYS A 282 2.75 14.56 8.73
C CYS A 282 3.50 13.63 9.68
N ASP A 283 3.19 13.72 10.96
CA ASP A 283 3.76 12.85 11.97
C ASP A 283 2.92 11.61 12.22
N VAL A 284 1.64 11.71 11.89
CA VAL A 284 0.65 10.68 12.15
C VAL A 284 -0.14 10.37 10.90
N VAL A 285 -0.36 9.08 10.66
CA VAL A 285 -1.34 8.61 9.68
C VAL A 285 -2.41 7.80 10.40
N GLY A 286 -3.66 8.23 10.26
CA GLY A 286 -4.83 7.46 10.69
C GLY A 286 -5.47 6.72 9.52
N MET A 287 -5.72 5.43 9.65
CA MET A 287 -6.39 4.63 8.63
C MET A 287 -7.78 4.26 9.13
N LEU A 288 -8.82 4.85 8.52
CA LEU A 288 -10.24 4.61 8.79
C LEU A 288 -10.94 3.89 7.64
N ARG A 289 -10.16 3.29 6.73
CA ARG A 289 -10.66 2.54 5.59
C ARG A 289 -9.88 1.24 5.41
N PRO A 290 -10.53 0.08 5.41
CA PRO A 290 -9.88 -1.17 5.06
C PRO A 290 -9.63 -1.17 3.55
N THR A 291 -8.46 -1.65 3.12
CA THR A 291 -8.16 -1.77 1.69
C THR A 291 -7.58 -3.13 1.35
N LYS A 292 -7.91 -3.63 0.16
CA LYS A 292 -7.22 -4.77 -0.48
C LYS A 292 -5.97 -4.34 -1.24
N SER A 293 -5.76 -3.03 -1.41
CA SER A 293 -4.63 -2.48 -2.16
C SER A 293 -3.40 -2.32 -1.29
N LEU A 294 -2.40 -3.17 -1.52
CA LEU A 294 -1.08 -3.00 -0.91
C LEU A 294 -0.45 -1.66 -1.32
N THR A 295 -0.66 -1.23 -2.57
CA THR A 295 -0.16 0.06 -3.08
C THR A 295 -0.71 1.23 -2.27
N ILE A 296 -2.03 1.29 -2.08
CA ILE A 296 -2.67 2.38 -1.32
C ILE A 296 -2.19 2.34 0.13
N PHE A 297 -2.16 1.16 0.76
CA PHE A 297 -1.67 0.99 2.12
C PHE A 297 -0.25 1.53 2.30
N LEU A 298 0.70 1.14 1.43
CA LEU A 298 2.09 1.60 1.52
C LEU A 298 2.24 3.08 1.17
N GLN A 299 1.44 3.60 0.24
CA GLN A 299 1.44 5.01 -0.08
C GLN A 299 0.83 5.86 1.03
N GLN A 300 -0.14 5.35 1.80
CA GLN A 300 -0.70 5.96 3.01
C GLN A 300 0.33 5.99 4.13
N ALA A 301 0.80 4.81 4.55
CA ALA A 301 1.79 4.68 5.60
C ALA A 301 3.05 5.51 5.33
N GLY A 302 3.56 5.46 4.09
CA GLY A 302 4.77 6.18 3.67
C GLY A 302 4.72 7.71 3.79
N ARG A 303 3.56 8.30 4.07
CA ARG A 303 3.39 9.76 4.26
C ARG A 303 3.91 10.19 5.62
N ALA A 304 3.58 9.42 6.66
CA ALA A 304 4.13 9.64 8.00
C ALA A 304 5.63 9.33 8.06
N LEU A 305 6.12 8.38 7.26
CA LEU A 305 7.52 7.94 7.29
C LEU A 305 8.53 8.92 6.70
N ARG A 306 8.09 10.05 6.10
CA ARG A 306 9.04 11.05 5.60
C ARG A 306 9.87 11.62 6.76
N PRO A 307 11.20 11.72 6.61
CA PRO A 307 12.10 12.00 7.72
C PRO A 307 11.96 13.45 8.19
N ARG A 308 12.08 13.63 9.50
CA ARG A 308 12.31 14.90 10.19
C ARG A 308 13.21 14.59 11.38
N GLU A 309 14.08 15.52 11.74
CA GLU A 309 15.00 15.31 12.86
C GLU A 309 14.23 14.99 14.14
N GLY A 310 14.72 13.98 14.89
CA GLY A 310 14.10 13.51 16.13
C GLY A 310 12.70 12.87 16.01
N LYS A 311 12.18 12.67 14.78
CA LYS A 311 10.82 12.19 14.58
C LYS A 311 10.74 10.67 14.64
N THR A 312 9.79 10.20 15.45
CA THR A 312 9.16 8.87 15.34
C THR A 312 7.72 9.05 14.88
N ALA A 313 7.41 8.54 13.70
CA ALA A 313 6.08 8.57 13.12
C ALA A 313 5.11 7.65 13.87
N VAL A 314 3.81 7.90 13.73
CA VAL A 314 2.76 7.05 14.31
C VAL A 314 1.78 6.65 13.22
N ILE A 315 1.49 5.36 13.09
CA ILE A 315 0.46 4.83 12.20
C ILE A 315 -0.63 4.25 13.09
N ILE A 316 -1.84 4.83 13.05
CA ILE A 316 -3.01 4.36 13.77
C ILE A 316 -3.94 3.68 12.78
N ASP A 317 -3.95 2.36 12.79
CA ASP A 317 -4.75 1.51 11.91
C ASP A 317 -6.02 1.09 12.64
N HIS A 318 -7.15 1.77 12.45
CA HIS A 318 -8.39 1.40 13.15
C HIS A 318 -9.07 0.16 12.54
N VAL A 319 -8.57 -0.33 11.41
CA VAL A 319 -9.32 -1.21 10.50
C VAL A 319 -8.56 -2.50 10.21
N GLY A 320 -7.46 -2.74 10.93
CA GLY A 320 -6.63 -3.93 10.84
C GLY A 320 -6.03 -4.17 9.45
N ASN A 321 -5.64 -3.12 8.71
CA ASN A 321 -4.90 -3.27 7.45
C ASN A 321 -3.61 -4.08 7.60
N ILE A 322 -2.98 -4.06 8.78
CA ILE A 322 -1.82 -4.89 9.12
C ILE A 322 -2.07 -6.40 8.93
N ASP A 323 -3.29 -6.88 9.13
CA ASP A 323 -3.62 -8.30 8.97
C ASP A 323 -3.56 -8.76 7.51
N ARG A 324 -3.88 -7.82 6.60
CA ARG A 324 -3.87 -8.02 5.15
C ARG A 324 -2.49 -7.79 4.54
N HIS A 325 -1.82 -6.72 4.95
CA HIS A 325 -0.64 -6.20 4.25
C HIS A 325 0.68 -6.36 5.00
N GLY A 326 0.62 -6.71 6.28
CA GLY A 326 1.78 -6.67 7.17
C GLY A 326 2.20 -5.25 7.52
N LEU A 327 3.42 -5.11 8.04
CA LEU A 327 4.01 -3.80 8.32
C LEU A 327 4.53 -3.15 7.03
N PRO A 328 4.59 -1.80 6.97
CA PRO A 328 5.22 -1.09 5.85
C PRO A 328 6.63 -1.58 5.49
N GLU A 329 7.42 -1.96 6.50
CA GLU A 329 8.80 -2.43 6.37
C GLU A 329 8.98 -3.94 6.13
N ASP A 330 7.88 -4.71 6.14
CA ASP A 330 7.93 -6.16 5.91
C ASP A 330 8.57 -6.48 4.55
N GLN A 331 9.39 -7.52 4.53
CA GLN A 331 10.01 -8.00 3.30
C GLN A 331 8.94 -8.57 2.37
N ARG A 332 9.05 -8.24 1.08
CA ARG A 332 8.08 -8.64 0.05
C ARG A 332 8.83 -9.26 -1.12
N ASN A 333 8.36 -10.42 -1.56
CA ASN A 333 8.84 -11.06 -2.78
C ASN A 333 8.02 -10.54 -3.95
N TRP A 334 8.70 -9.89 -4.88
CA TRP A 334 8.08 -9.34 -6.06
C TRP A 334 8.32 -10.26 -7.25
N SER A 335 7.30 -10.44 -8.09
CA SER A 335 7.39 -11.23 -9.31
C SER A 335 6.64 -10.55 -10.44
N LEU A 336 7.21 -10.56 -11.64
CA LEU A 336 6.55 -10.09 -12.86
C LEU A 336 5.59 -11.14 -13.45
N LYS A 337 5.82 -12.43 -13.17
CA LYS A 337 5.14 -13.56 -13.83
C LYS A 337 3.94 -14.07 -13.03
N GLU A 338 3.97 -13.94 -11.71
CA GLU A 338 2.95 -14.52 -10.85
C GLU A 338 1.68 -13.65 -10.80
N LYS A 339 0.52 -14.28 -10.99
CA LYS A 339 -0.76 -13.65 -10.68
C LYS A 339 -0.87 -13.50 -9.17
N VAL A 340 -0.94 -12.27 -8.67
CA VAL A 340 -1.39 -12.00 -7.29
C VAL A 340 -2.88 -12.28 -7.25
N LYS A 341 -3.29 -13.53 -7.00
CA LYS A 341 -4.71 -13.90 -7.01
C LYS A 341 -5.46 -13.12 -5.93
N SER A 342 -6.32 -12.20 -6.33
CA SER A 342 -7.42 -11.76 -5.48
C SER A 342 -8.38 -12.95 -5.33
N LYS A 343 -8.58 -13.41 -4.09
CA LYS A 343 -9.57 -14.46 -3.80
C LYS A 343 -10.95 -13.88 -4.05
N GLY A 344 -11.56 -14.22 -5.18
CA GLY A 344 -13.02 -14.23 -5.32
C GLY A 344 -13.56 -15.51 -4.69
N ARG A 345 -14.59 -15.40 -3.85
CA ARG A 345 -15.43 -16.54 -3.48
C ARG A 345 -16.07 -17.07 -4.78
N LYS A 346 -16.03 -18.39 -4.98
CA LYS A 346 -17.03 -19.05 -5.84
C LYS A 346 -18.26 -19.27 -4.96
N ILE A 347 -19.39 -18.71 -5.37
CA ILE A 347 -20.72 -19.19 -4.98
C ILE A 347 -21.21 -19.93 -6.22
N ASP A 348 -21.67 -21.17 -6.06
CA ASP A 348 -22.30 -21.92 -7.15
C ASP A 348 -23.75 -21.48 -7.34
N LYS A 349 -24.41 -22.02 -8.37
CA LYS A 349 -25.71 -21.55 -8.84
C LYS A 349 -26.88 -22.00 -7.97
N ASP A 350 -26.64 -22.81 -6.94
CA ASP A 350 -27.68 -23.53 -6.19
C ASP A 350 -27.76 -23.15 -4.70
N GLY A 351 -26.93 -22.21 -4.23
CA GLY A 351 -27.27 -21.40 -3.06
C GLY A 351 -27.43 -22.13 -1.72
N ASN A 352 -26.43 -22.90 -1.26
CA ASN A 352 -26.09 -23.00 0.17
C ASN A 352 -24.78 -23.75 0.47
N TYR A 353 -23.98 -23.19 1.41
CA TYR A 353 -23.59 -23.75 2.72
C TYR A 353 -22.72 -22.69 3.44
N ASN A 354 -23.18 -22.17 4.58
CA ASN A 354 -22.38 -21.29 5.43
C ASN A 354 -21.42 -22.14 6.28
N ILE A 355 -20.18 -22.23 5.83
CA ILE A 355 -19.12 -22.97 6.52
C ILE A 355 -18.37 -21.99 7.43
N ARG A 356 -18.31 -22.29 8.73
CA ARG A 356 -17.49 -21.58 9.72
C ARG A 356 -16.16 -22.31 9.87
N ILE A 357 -15.08 -21.54 10.02
CA ILE A 357 -13.76 -22.08 10.37
C ILE A 357 -13.57 -21.81 11.87
N CYS A 358 -13.35 -22.88 12.64
CA CYS A 358 -13.00 -22.78 14.05
C CYS A 358 -11.76 -21.88 14.21
N GLN A 359 -11.80 -20.86 15.07
CA GLN A 359 -10.65 -19.98 15.30
C GLN A 359 -9.53 -20.66 16.11
N ASP A 360 -9.87 -21.74 16.81
CA ASP A 360 -8.94 -22.52 17.61
C ASP A 360 -8.29 -23.65 16.78
N CYS A 361 -9.07 -24.63 16.31
CA CYS A 361 -8.54 -25.78 15.58
C CYS A 361 -8.62 -25.68 14.04
N TYR A 362 -9.20 -24.61 13.50
CA TYR A 362 -9.35 -24.38 12.04
C TYR A 362 -10.18 -25.43 11.29
N ALA A 363 -10.89 -26.30 12.00
CA ALA A 363 -11.93 -27.15 11.43
C ALA A 363 -12.94 -26.31 10.66
N ALA A 364 -13.22 -26.69 9.42
CA ALA A 364 -14.35 -26.15 8.67
C ALA A 364 -15.57 -26.99 9.03
N TYR A 365 -16.62 -26.35 9.56
CA TYR A 365 -17.83 -27.05 9.98
C TYR A 365 -19.05 -26.18 9.72
N GLU A 366 -20.24 -26.78 9.73
CA GLU A 366 -21.48 -26.03 9.49
C GLU A 366 -21.65 -24.93 10.54
N SER A 367 -21.87 -23.69 10.08
CA SER A 367 -21.95 -22.52 10.95
C SER A 367 -23.11 -22.56 11.96
N THR A 368 -24.03 -23.52 11.82
CA THR A 368 -25.15 -23.79 12.73
C THR A 368 -24.73 -24.48 14.02
N LEU A 369 -23.58 -25.17 14.04
CA LEU A 369 -23.05 -25.83 15.23
C LEU A 369 -22.43 -24.78 16.17
N LYS A 370 -22.95 -24.70 17.40
CA LYS A 370 -22.44 -23.77 18.43
C LYS A 370 -21.10 -24.22 18.99
N THR A 371 -20.89 -25.52 19.06
CA THR A 371 -19.64 -26.12 19.53
C THR A 371 -18.89 -26.64 18.32
N CYS A 372 -17.60 -26.35 18.22
CA CYS A 372 -16.75 -26.97 17.23
C CYS A 372 -16.84 -28.50 17.39
N PRO A 373 -17.28 -29.24 16.36
CA PRO A 373 -17.42 -30.69 16.45
C PRO A 373 -16.07 -31.42 16.52
N VAL A 374 -14.96 -30.68 16.36
CA VAL A 374 -13.60 -31.23 16.37
C VAL A 374 -12.91 -30.99 17.71
N CYS A 375 -12.79 -29.73 18.15
CA CYS A 375 -12.05 -29.42 19.38
C CYS A 375 -12.94 -29.12 20.60
N GLY A 376 -14.27 -29.08 20.44
CA GLY A 376 -15.18 -28.78 21.53
C GLY A 376 -15.27 -27.30 21.90
N GLU A 377 -14.55 -26.42 21.19
CA GLU A 377 -14.60 -24.97 21.42
C GLU A 377 -16.02 -24.44 21.23
N ILE A 378 -16.58 -23.83 22.28
CA ILE A 378 -17.96 -23.33 22.29
C ILE A 378 -17.96 -21.89 21.80
N TYR A 379 -18.58 -21.68 20.65
CA TYR A 379 -18.90 -20.35 20.13
C TYR A 379 -20.30 -19.98 20.58
N GLU A 380 -20.40 -19.44 21.80
CA GLU A 380 -21.61 -18.78 22.23
C GLU A 380 -21.75 -17.47 21.45
N THR A 381 -22.71 -17.38 20.53
CA THR A 381 -23.23 -16.08 20.08
C THR A 381 -23.96 -15.45 21.26
N THR A 382 -23.22 -14.94 22.24
CA THR A 382 -23.76 -14.13 23.32
C THR A 382 -23.76 -12.67 22.89
N ALA A 383 -24.78 -11.93 23.32
CA ALA A 383 -24.88 -10.47 23.18
C ALA A 383 -23.64 -9.71 23.68
N ARG A 384 -22.72 -10.38 24.41
CA ARG A 384 -21.38 -9.91 24.76
C ARG A 384 -20.46 -9.68 23.56
N GLU A 385 -20.55 -10.42 22.46
CA GLU A 385 -19.75 -10.13 21.25
C GLU A 385 -20.20 -8.83 20.56
N LEU A 386 -21.49 -8.47 20.67
CA LEU A 386 -22.03 -7.20 20.20
C LEU A 386 -21.60 -6.01 21.09
N GLU A 387 -21.37 -6.23 22.39
CA GLU A 387 -20.78 -5.21 23.28
C GLU A 387 -19.26 -5.10 23.14
N VAL A 388 -18.54 -6.20 22.89
CA VAL A 388 -17.08 -6.22 22.68
C VAL A 388 -16.68 -5.56 21.34
N GLN A 389 -17.55 -5.59 20.33
CA GLN A 389 -17.34 -4.86 19.08
C GLN A 389 -17.42 -3.33 19.23
N ARG A 390 -18.07 -2.83 20.28
CA ARG A 390 -18.16 -1.38 20.50
C ARG A 390 -16.87 -0.78 21.02
N ASN A 391 -15.92 -1.57 21.56
CA ASN A 391 -14.64 -1.11 22.11
C ASN A 391 -13.45 -1.92 21.57
N ILE A 392 -13.13 -1.75 20.28
CA ILE A 392 -11.91 -2.29 19.70
C ILE A 392 -10.71 -1.59 20.36
N MET A 393 -10.04 -2.26 21.32
CA MET A 393 -8.81 -1.72 21.90
C MET A 393 -7.65 -1.83 20.90
N LEU A 394 -6.98 -0.71 20.64
CA LEU A 394 -5.77 -0.70 19.85
C LEU A 394 -4.53 -0.88 20.74
N GLU A 395 -3.53 -1.57 20.21
CA GLU A 395 -2.24 -1.74 20.86
C GLU A 395 -1.08 -1.42 19.92
N LYS A 396 0.05 -1.03 20.53
CA LYS A 396 1.30 -0.89 19.81
C LYS A 396 1.82 -2.27 19.43
N ILE A 397 2.02 -2.48 18.13
CA ILE A 397 2.58 -3.69 17.58
C ILE A 397 4.07 -3.78 17.91
N ASP A 398 4.47 -4.88 18.53
CA ASP A 398 5.88 -5.22 18.71
C ASP A 398 6.50 -5.68 17.37
N LYS A 399 7.15 -4.73 16.69
CA LYS A 399 7.78 -4.94 15.38
C LYS A 399 8.89 -5.99 15.45
N GLU A 400 9.68 -6.03 16.52
CA GLU A 400 10.80 -6.98 16.67
C GLU A 400 10.31 -8.40 16.92
N LYS A 401 9.33 -8.59 17.82
CA LYS A 401 8.71 -9.91 18.04
C LYS A 401 8.08 -10.44 16.76
N ARG A 402 7.36 -9.60 16.02
CA ARG A 402 6.77 -9.97 14.73
C ARG A 402 7.85 -10.34 13.71
N ARG A 403 8.95 -9.59 13.66
CA ARG A 403 10.08 -9.85 12.76
C ARG A 403 10.77 -11.17 13.07
N LYS A 404 11.07 -11.45 14.34
CA LYS A 404 11.65 -12.74 14.77
C LYS A 404 10.75 -13.90 14.35
N LYS A 405 9.44 -13.75 14.55
CA LYS A 405 8.44 -14.74 14.11
C LYS A 405 8.42 -14.93 12.59
N GLN A 406 8.52 -13.85 11.80
CA GLN A 406 8.63 -13.95 10.34
C GLN A 406 9.92 -14.64 9.90
N LEU A 407 11.07 -14.27 10.47
CA LEU A 407 12.35 -14.90 10.18
C LEU A 407 12.35 -16.39 10.52
N TYR A 408 11.74 -16.76 11.65
CA TYR A 408 11.51 -18.16 12.00
C TYR A 408 10.72 -18.87 10.92
N TYR A 409 9.55 -18.37 10.50
CA TYR A 409 8.78 -19.01 9.43
C TYR A 409 9.50 -19.13 8.08
N TRP A 410 10.54 -18.31 7.87
CA TRP A 410 11.43 -18.38 6.70
C TRP A 410 12.61 -19.34 6.88
N SER A 411 12.97 -19.75 8.10
CA SER A 411 14.07 -20.68 8.37
C SER A 411 13.68 -22.12 8.04
N SER A 412 14.63 -22.94 7.59
CA SER A 412 14.42 -24.38 7.36
C SER A 412 13.82 -25.05 8.60
N GLU A 413 14.31 -24.68 9.79
CA GLU A 413 13.85 -25.17 11.09
C GLU A 413 12.34 -25.03 11.30
N ALA A 414 11.69 -23.97 10.79
CA ALA A 414 10.23 -23.86 10.96
C ALA A 414 9.45 -24.95 10.24
N ILE A 415 9.95 -25.48 9.12
CA ILE A 415 9.30 -26.62 8.44
C ILE A 415 9.51 -27.90 9.26
N ASP A 416 10.69 -28.05 9.85
CA ASP A 416 11.07 -29.24 10.60
C ASP A 416 10.35 -29.31 11.96
N ASN A 417 10.15 -28.16 12.60
CA ASN A 417 9.51 -28.01 13.91
C ASN A 417 7.99 -27.76 13.83
N ALA A 418 7.40 -27.68 12.64
CA ALA A 418 5.95 -27.49 12.52
C ALA A 418 5.23 -28.82 12.79
N GLU A 419 4.37 -28.81 13.80
CA GLU A 419 3.64 -29.99 14.27
C GLU A 419 2.13 -29.89 13.96
N THR A 420 1.65 -28.68 13.66
CA THR A 420 0.23 -28.42 13.42
C THR A 420 -0.05 -27.87 12.02
N TYR A 421 -1.25 -28.13 11.49
CA TYR A 421 -1.69 -27.54 10.22
C TYR A 421 -1.70 -26.00 10.26
N SER A 422 -2.00 -25.39 11.41
CA SER A 422 -1.93 -23.94 11.60
C SER A 422 -0.52 -23.38 11.39
N GLU A 423 0.50 -24.06 11.91
CA GLU A 423 1.90 -23.68 11.72
C GLU A 423 2.34 -23.84 10.27
N PHE A 424 2.00 -24.96 9.62
CA PHE A 424 2.26 -25.13 8.19
C PHE A 424 1.54 -24.09 7.35
N MET A 425 0.32 -23.69 7.72
CA MET A 425 -0.42 -22.61 7.07
C MET A 425 0.23 -21.24 7.29
N ALA A 426 0.80 -20.98 8.48
CA ALA A 426 1.55 -19.78 8.76
C ALA A 426 2.86 -19.71 7.94
N ILE A 427 3.58 -20.83 7.82
CA ILE A 427 4.78 -20.97 6.98
C ILE A 427 4.42 -20.81 5.51
N ALA A 428 3.37 -21.47 5.03
CA ALA A 428 2.89 -21.34 3.67
C ALA A 428 2.56 -19.89 3.34
N LYS A 429 1.85 -19.19 4.25
CA LYS A 429 1.55 -17.77 4.10
C LYS A 429 2.83 -16.91 4.09
N ALA A 430 3.76 -17.14 5.01
CA ALA A 430 5.00 -16.37 5.14
C ALA A 430 5.90 -16.51 3.90
N ARG A 431 5.98 -17.71 3.32
CA ARG A 431 6.81 -18.03 2.15
C ARG A 431 6.10 -17.87 0.81
N GLY A 432 4.82 -17.52 0.81
CA GLY A 432 4.02 -17.39 -0.40
C GLY A 432 3.62 -18.72 -1.07
N TYR A 433 3.71 -19.84 -0.34
CA TYR A 433 3.24 -21.13 -0.83
C TYR A 433 1.70 -21.20 -0.89
N LYS A 434 1.19 -22.10 -1.73
CA LYS A 434 -0.25 -22.39 -1.81
C LYS A 434 -0.71 -23.05 -0.50
N LYS A 435 -1.96 -22.82 -0.08
CA LYS A 435 -2.56 -23.51 1.08
C LYS A 435 -2.42 -25.04 1.00
N GLY A 436 -2.58 -25.60 -0.21
CA GLY A 436 -2.41 -27.03 -0.45
C GLY A 436 -1.00 -27.55 -0.10
N TRP A 437 0.04 -26.70 -0.13
CA TRP A 437 1.36 -27.10 0.36
C TRP A 437 1.32 -27.47 1.84
N ALA A 438 0.62 -26.69 2.68
CA ALA A 438 0.49 -27.00 4.10
C ALA A 438 -0.26 -28.33 4.31
N TYR A 439 -1.33 -28.56 3.52
CA TYR A 439 -2.04 -29.84 3.51
C TYR A 439 -1.11 -31.01 3.17
N HIS A 440 -0.33 -30.90 2.08
CA HIS A 440 0.61 -31.95 1.69
C HIS A 440 1.71 -32.18 2.73
N GLN A 441 2.23 -31.12 3.36
CA GLN A 441 3.24 -31.26 4.43
C GLN A 441 2.69 -31.98 5.65
N CYS A 442 1.43 -31.73 6.02
CA CYS A 442 0.77 -32.42 7.12
C CYS A 442 0.45 -33.87 6.79
N VAL A 443 -0.14 -34.13 5.61
CA VAL A 443 -0.46 -35.51 5.15
C VAL A 443 0.80 -36.38 5.11
N ASN A 444 1.91 -35.87 4.56
CA ASN A 444 3.17 -36.61 4.50
C ASN A 444 3.78 -36.91 5.88
N ARG A 445 3.42 -36.14 6.92
CA ARG A 445 3.89 -36.31 8.29
C ARG A 445 2.87 -37.00 9.21
N GLY A 446 1.73 -37.45 8.67
CA GLY A 446 0.64 -38.00 9.48
C GLY A 446 -0.02 -37.00 10.42
N ILE A 447 0.18 -35.71 10.20
CA ILE A 447 -0.41 -34.62 11.01
C ILE A 447 -1.85 -34.44 10.55
N TRP A 448 -2.78 -34.40 11.52
CA TRP A 448 -4.19 -34.21 11.25
C TRP A 448 -4.45 -32.88 10.52
N VAL A 449 -5.25 -32.94 9.45
CA VAL A 449 -5.65 -31.77 8.67
C VAL A 449 -7.16 -31.65 8.68
N PRO A 450 -7.73 -30.49 9.04
CA PRO A 450 -9.16 -30.26 8.92
C PRO A 450 -9.58 -30.27 7.44
N TYR A 451 -10.62 -31.03 7.12
CA TYR A 451 -11.27 -31.03 5.81
C TYR A 451 -12.06 -29.75 5.56
#